data_AF-A0A7J2S4X7-F1
#
_entry.id   AF-A0A7J2S4X7-F1
#
_cell.length_a   1.000
_cell.length_b   1.000
_cell.length_c   1.000
_cell.angle_alpha   90.00
_cell.angle_beta   90.00
_cell.angle_gamma   90.00
#
_symmetry.space_group_name_H-M   'P 1'
#
loop_
_entity.id
_entity.type
_entity.pdbx_description
1 polymer ?
#
loop_
_entity_poly.entity_id
_entity_poly.type
_entity_poly.pdbx_seq_one_letter_code
_entity_poly.pdbx_strand_id
1 'polypeptide(L)'
;MGRRQTLLEKFKQQMKAYKKKRMMKDNTPYMPEDGVVYVMDTMNPEKKIRVEVLKTKVKKHREIIESIACPVCNNPMHWDDIWEAFVCEKHGKRAIYEIVNE
;
A
#
# COMPACT_ATOMS: atom_id res chain seq x y z
N MET A 1 11.99 33.93 -20.32
CA MET A 1 12.17 32.82 -21.30
C MET A 1 12.29 31.51 -20.51
N GLY A 2 11.31 30.61 -20.62
CA GLY A 2 11.30 29.36 -19.85
C GLY A 2 12.33 28.37 -20.40
N ARG A 3 13.25 27.91 -19.54
CA ARG A 3 14.24 26.88 -19.88
C ARG A 3 13.49 25.58 -20.24
N ARG A 4 13.73 25.02 -21.44
CA ARG A 4 13.15 23.71 -21.82
C ARG A 4 13.70 22.65 -20.87
N GLN A 5 12.82 22.01 -20.10
CA GLN A 5 13.17 20.91 -19.21
C GLN A 5 13.50 19.65 -20.02
N THR A 6 14.58 18.98 -19.64
CA THR A 6 14.97 17.68 -20.18
C THR A 6 13.99 16.57 -19.75
N LEU A 7 13.98 15.44 -20.45
CA LEU A 7 13.18 14.27 -20.08
C LEU A 7 13.46 13.81 -18.63
N LEU A 8 14.73 13.87 -18.20
CA LEU A 8 15.14 13.51 -16.85
C LEU A 8 14.57 14.48 -15.79
N GLU A 9 14.53 15.78 -16.08
CA GLU A 9 13.96 16.78 -15.16
C GLU A 9 12.44 16.61 -15.02
N LYS A 10 11.74 16.32 -16.12
CA LYS A 10 10.31 15.98 -16.09
C LYS A 10 10.07 14.73 -15.25
N PHE A 11 10.88 13.70 -15.43
CA PHE A 11 10.81 12.47 -14.62
C PHE A 11 11.05 12.74 -13.13
N LYS A 12 12.07 13.53 -12.77
CA LYS A 12 12.33 13.93 -11.38
C LYS A 12 11.18 14.73 -10.78
N GLN A 13 10.57 15.64 -11.54
CA GLN A 13 9.39 16.39 -11.10
C GLN A 13 8.18 15.50 -10.87
N GLN A 14 7.93 14.54 -11.77
CA GLN A 14 6.88 13.54 -11.61
C GLN A 14 7.11 12.67 -10.37
N MET A 15 8.34 12.19 -10.16
CA MET A 15 8.68 11.40 -8.96
C MET A 15 8.57 12.21 -7.67
N LYS A 16 8.93 13.50 -7.70
CA LYS A 16 8.75 14.41 -6.55
C LYS A 16 7.26 14.66 -6.26
N ALA A 17 6.43 14.82 -7.29
CA ALA A 17 4.98 14.96 -7.14
C ALA A 17 4.35 13.66 -6.60
N TYR A 18 4.78 12.50 -7.09
CA TYR A 18 4.36 11.19 -6.59
C TYR A 18 4.73 10.99 -5.11
N LYS A 19 5.99 11.27 -4.75
CA LYS A 19 6.45 11.21 -3.36
C LYS A 19 5.68 12.18 -2.45
N LYS A 20 5.38 13.39 -2.93
CA LYS A 20 4.58 14.38 -2.19
C LYS A 20 3.13 13.91 -2.00
N LYS A 21 2.52 13.32 -3.04
CA LYS A 21 1.17 12.74 -2.96
C LYS A 21 1.11 11.58 -1.95
N ARG A 22 2.13 10.73 -1.92
CA ARG A 22 2.27 9.66 -0.92
C ARG A 22 2.46 10.19 0.50
N MET A 23 3.33 11.19 0.70
CA MET A 23 3.54 11.81 2.03
C MET A 23 2.30 12.51 2.61
N MET A 24 1.32 12.88 1.77
CA MET A 24 0.08 13.52 2.25
C MET A 24 -0.96 12.52 2.76
N LYS A 25 -0.81 11.22 2.46
CA LYS A 25 -1.75 10.18 2.91
C LYS A 25 -1.00 9.21 3.82
N ASP A 26 -1.30 9.27 5.12
CA ASP A 26 -0.79 8.30 6.08
C ASP A 26 -1.43 6.94 5.74
N ASN A 27 -0.66 6.06 5.12
CA ASN A 27 -1.10 4.72 4.75
C ASN A 27 -0.84 3.70 5.87
N THR A 28 -0.52 4.14 7.10
CA THR A 28 -0.26 3.22 8.21
C THR A 28 -1.40 2.23 8.35
N PRO A 29 -1.11 0.92 8.48
CA PRO A 29 -2.11 -0.13 8.36
C PRO A 29 -2.87 -0.28 9.67
N TYR A 30 -3.62 0.76 10.04
CA TYR A 30 -4.47 0.72 11.23
C TYR A 30 -5.65 -0.21 11.00
N MET A 31 -5.98 -0.98 12.02
CA MET A 31 -7.19 -1.78 12.00
C MET A 31 -8.41 -0.84 11.98
N PRO A 32 -9.31 -0.95 10.99
CA PRO A 32 -10.55 -0.18 10.99
C PRO A 32 -11.50 -0.70 12.08
N GLU A 33 -12.37 0.18 12.59
CA GLU A 33 -13.32 -0.16 13.68
C GLU A 33 -14.32 -1.25 13.29
N ASP A 34 -14.64 -1.36 11.99
CA ASP A 34 -15.52 -2.38 11.43
C ASP A 34 -14.88 -3.78 11.38
N GLY A 35 -13.56 -3.86 11.57
CA GLY A 35 -12.79 -5.10 11.52
C GLY A 35 -12.57 -5.66 10.10
N VAL A 36 -13.15 -5.03 9.07
CA VAL A 36 -13.01 -5.44 7.67
C VAL A 36 -11.94 -4.58 6.97
N VAL A 37 -10.93 -5.24 6.42
CA VAL A 37 -9.83 -4.58 5.68
C VAL A 37 -10.03 -4.78 4.19
N TYR A 38 -10.05 -3.67 3.46
CA TYR A 38 -10.03 -3.67 2.01
C TYR A 38 -8.65 -3.27 1.51
N VAL A 39 -8.18 -4.01 0.51
CA VAL A 39 -6.93 -3.71 -0.19
C VAL A 39 -7.18 -3.51 -1.67
N MET A 40 -6.31 -2.74 -2.29
CA MET A 40 -6.31 -2.46 -3.72
C MET A 40 -4.95 -2.82 -4.30
N ASP A 41 -4.94 -3.50 -5.45
CA ASP A 41 -3.70 -3.79 -6.18
C ASP A 41 -3.18 -2.49 -6.81
N THR A 42 -1.95 -2.11 -6.49
CA THR A 42 -1.32 -0.88 -7.02
C THR A 42 -1.17 -0.94 -8.55
N MET A 43 -1.04 -2.14 -9.14
CA MET A 43 -0.94 -2.33 -10.59
C MET A 43 -2.30 -2.33 -11.29
N ASN A 44 -3.38 -2.66 -10.58
CA ASN A 44 -4.75 -2.70 -11.10
C ASN A 44 -5.74 -2.13 -10.06
N PRO A 45 -5.90 -0.81 -9.99
CA PRO A 45 -6.72 -0.14 -8.97
C PRO A 45 -8.23 -0.23 -9.20
N GLU A 46 -8.70 -1.11 -10.10
CA GLU A 46 -10.11 -1.16 -10.50
C GLU A 46 -11.04 -1.80 -9.46
N LYS A 47 -10.49 -2.62 -8.53
CA LYS A 47 -11.29 -3.38 -7.58
C LYS A 47 -10.73 -3.29 -6.17
N LYS A 48 -11.60 -2.95 -5.21
CA LYS A 48 -11.36 -3.15 -3.78
C LYS A 48 -11.57 -4.63 -3.48
N ILE A 49 -10.58 -5.26 -2.85
CA ILE A 49 -10.61 -6.67 -2.50
C ILE A 49 -10.66 -6.77 -0.98
N ARG A 50 -11.65 -7.49 -0.46
CA ARG A 50 -11.71 -7.80 0.97
C ARG A 50 -10.64 -8.84 1.30
N VAL A 51 -9.87 -8.59 2.35
CA VAL A 51 -8.85 -9.53 2.84
C VAL A 51 -9.04 -9.84 4.31
N GLU A 52 -8.59 -11.03 4.69
CA GLU A 52 -8.58 -11.47 6.08
C GLU A 52 -7.30 -11.02 6.77
N VAL A 53 -7.44 -10.51 7.98
CA VAL A 53 -6.30 -10.12 8.81
C VAL A 53 -5.80 -11.35 9.56
N LEU A 54 -4.53 -11.69 9.37
CA LEU A 54 -3.91 -12.86 10.01
C LEU A 54 -3.25 -12.50 11.33
N LYS A 55 -2.65 -11.31 11.40
CA LYS A 55 -1.91 -10.88 12.60
C LYS A 55 -2.02 -9.38 12.78
N THR A 56 -2.41 -8.98 13.99
CA THR A 56 -2.39 -7.58 14.44
C THR A 56 -1.38 -7.41 15.57
N LYS A 57 -0.99 -6.16 15.80
CA LYS A 57 -0.10 -5.73 16.87
C LYS A 57 -0.60 -4.41 17.43
N VAL A 58 -0.65 -4.30 18.76
CA VAL A 58 -1.00 -3.04 19.42
C VAL A 58 0.25 -2.15 19.55
N LYS A 59 0.19 -0.92 19.05
CA LYS A 59 1.25 0.09 19.21
C LYS A 59 0.63 1.42 19.60
N LYS A 60 1.04 1.98 20.74
CA LYS A 60 0.58 3.30 21.25
C LYS A 60 -0.95 3.44 21.25
N HIS A 61 -1.65 2.46 21.84
CA HIS A 61 -3.12 2.41 21.95
C HIS A 61 -3.90 2.22 20.62
N ARG A 62 -3.23 1.93 19.51
CA ARG A 62 -3.88 1.58 18.23
C ARG A 62 -3.49 0.18 17.77
N GLU A 63 -4.44 -0.54 17.20
CA GLU A 63 -4.20 -1.82 16.54
C GLU A 63 -3.66 -1.59 15.13
N ILE A 64 -2.52 -2.22 14.84
CA ILE A 64 -1.82 -2.15 13.55
C ILE A 64 -1.83 -3.56 12.97
N ILE A 65 -2.12 -3.66 11.68
CA ILE A 65 -2.11 -4.91 10.93
C ILE A 65 -0.66 -5.22 10.55
N GLU A 66 -0.14 -6.34 11.04
CA GLU A 66 1.22 -6.81 10.73
C GLU A 66 1.20 -7.72 9.49
N SER A 67 0.16 -8.57 9.38
CA SER A 67 0.01 -9.51 8.28
C SER A 67 -1.44 -9.69 7.84
N ILE A 68 -1.64 -9.78 6.53
CA ILE A 68 -2.93 -10.10 5.89
C ILE A 68 -2.83 -11.35 5.02
N ALA A 69 -3.95 -11.98 4.73
CA ALA A 69 -4.04 -13.05 3.75
C ALA A 69 -4.05 -12.48 2.33
N CYS A 70 -3.24 -13.08 1.45
CA CYS A 70 -3.21 -12.69 0.06
C CYS A 70 -4.48 -13.16 -0.68
N PRO A 71 -5.17 -12.28 -1.43
CA PRO A 71 -6.45 -12.66 -2.06
C PRO A 71 -6.35 -13.71 -3.17
N VAL A 72 -5.14 -14.03 -3.66
CA VAL A 72 -4.96 -15.00 -4.77
C VAL A 72 -4.38 -16.34 -4.30
N CYS A 73 -3.36 -16.38 -3.43
CA CYS A 73 -2.79 -17.65 -2.91
C CYS A 73 -3.08 -17.94 -1.45
N ASN A 74 -3.76 -17.04 -0.75
CA ASN A 74 -4.02 -17.14 0.68
C ASN A 74 -2.77 -17.22 1.58
N ASN A 75 -1.57 -16.91 1.03
CA ASN A 75 -0.36 -16.83 1.84
C ASN A 75 -0.37 -15.57 2.72
N PRO A 76 0.30 -15.61 3.88
CA PRO A 76 0.53 -14.42 4.66
C PRO A 76 1.39 -13.42 3.88
N MET A 77 0.91 -12.19 3.83
CA MET A 77 1.61 -11.02 3.32
C MET A 77 1.98 -10.14 4.50
N HIS A 78 3.19 -9.58 4.46
CA HIS A 78 3.67 -8.69 5.50
C HIS A 78 3.61 -7.24 5.06
N TRP A 79 3.38 -6.36 6.02
CA TRP A 79 3.51 -4.93 5.82
C TRP A 79 4.97 -4.56 5.53
N ASP A 80 5.19 -3.82 4.45
CA ASP A 80 6.50 -3.29 4.07
C ASP A 80 6.49 -1.76 4.27
N ASP A 81 7.31 -1.26 5.21
CA ASP A 81 7.38 0.16 5.55
C ASP A 81 7.94 1.04 4.42
N ILE A 82 8.69 0.46 3.47
CA ILE A 82 9.25 1.19 2.32
C ILE A 82 8.16 1.42 1.29
N TRP A 83 7.34 0.40 1.05
CA TRP A 83 6.23 0.45 0.11
C TRP A 83 4.94 0.99 0.73
N GLU A 84 4.87 1.09 2.06
CA GLU A 84 3.66 1.37 2.84
C GLU A 84 2.47 0.56 2.30
N ALA A 85 2.71 -0.73 2.10
CA ALA A 85 1.79 -1.65 1.45
C ALA A 85 2.10 -3.08 1.87
N PHE A 86 1.16 -3.98 1.66
CA PHE A 86 1.38 -5.42 1.80
C PHE A 86 1.97 -5.99 0.52
N VAL A 87 3.07 -6.73 0.66
CA VAL A 87 3.78 -7.31 -0.48
C VAL A 87 3.66 -8.83 -0.46
N CYS A 88 3.27 -9.42 -1.59
CA CYS A 88 3.28 -10.85 -1.80
C CYS A 88 4.37 -11.21 -2.80
N GLU A 89 5.33 -12.03 -2.38
CA GLU A 89 6.43 -12.54 -3.22
C GLU A 89 6.23 -14.01 -3.62
N LYS A 90 5.26 -14.71 -3.03
CA LYS A 90 5.02 -16.14 -3.28
C LYS A 90 4.26 -16.43 -4.57
N HIS A 91 3.55 -15.44 -5.10
CA HIS A 91 3.09 -15.50 -6.46
C HIS A 91 4.27 -15.24 -7.38
N GLY A 92 4.36 -15.94 -8.52
CA GLY A 92 5.41 -15.72 -9.51
C GLY A 92 5.56 -14.27 -10.04
N LYS A 93 4.73 -13.32 -9.57
CA LYS A 93 4.90 -11.87 -9.72
C LYS A 93 4.72 -11.19 -8.37
N ARG A 94 5.61 -10.23 -8.06
CA ARG A 94 5.50 -9.36 -6.89
C ARG A 94 4.21 -8.54 -6.99
N ALA A 95 3.28 -8.78 -6.07
CA ALA A 95 2.03 -8.03 -5.97
C ALA A 95 2.10 -7.08 -4.77
N ILE A 96 1.69 -5.83 -4.96
CA ILE A 96 1.72 -4.77 -3.96
C ILE A 96 0.28 -4.33 -3.74
N TYR A 97 -0.16 -4.39 -2.49
CA TYR A 97 -1.52 -4.09 -2.11
C TYR A 97 -1.55 -2.96 -1.07
N GLU A 98 -2.22 -1.88 -1.42
CA GLU A 98 -2.42 -0.73 -0.54
C GLU A 98 -3.74 -0.90 0.23
N ILE A 99 -3.75 -0.54 1.53
CA ILE A 99 -5.02 -0.46 2.27
C ILE A 99 -5.80 0.74 1.77
N VAL A 100 -7.10 0.52 1.57
CA VAL A 100 -8.04 1.58 1.26
C VAL A 100 -9.01 1.68 2.41
N ASN A 101 -8.82 2.71 3.25
CA ASN A 101 -9.85 3.18 4.16
C ASN A 101 -10.93 3.84 3.29
N GLU A 102 -12.18 3.45 3.52
CA GLU A 102 -13.34 3.93 2.76
C GLU A 102 -13.53 5.45 2.87
#